data_AF-A0A8H3UV99-F1
#
_entry.id   AF-A0A8H3UV99-F1
#
_cell.length_a   1.000
_cell.length_b   1.000
_cell.length_c   1.000
_cell.angle_alpha   90.00
_cell.angle_beta   90.00
_cell.angle_gamma   90.00
#
_symmetry.space_group_name_H-M   'P 1'
#
loop_
_entity.id
_entity.type
_entity.pdbx_description
1 polymer ?
#
loop_
_entity_poly.entity_id
_entity_poly.type
_entity_poly.pdbx_seq_one_letter_code
_entity_poly.pdbx_strand_id
1 'polypeptide(L)'
;MKREGAKRVRIYYGPFEILGAEAAKKAPMLRMDPGSTTWAKIANGLPVDSTILKTNTSLQLLDGTPADIGAGIYNHHVVMIDQSKSSPVVTTCTNATTFQKAITPKTIPMTIFAGTSEDDSSMLFSNADGTFNSGFWLPKTDKVILMGEIINYRNTSTFVYSVTDIEYVPGKSAGMLDGYTTVLDVAICGGTDAWKMLLPHTATEKKFKAVSQPMTVMQDGWLIHKGGHLHDGGDVIIMTINGNVVCESKARYGGGSQVLKGEDGKAWETLSSMGECNEPIKLKKGDQVVVEARYDFEAHPARKHAVEDGGMAEVMGLFSTNFAPDPDGTGGKFS
;
A
#
# COMPACT_ATOMS: atom_id res chain seq x y z
N MET A 1 -7.38 3.91 18.87
CA MET A 1 -8.06 2.69 19.34
C MET A 1 -8.24 2.80 20.86
N LYS A 2 -9.03 1.93 21.50
CA LYS A 2 -9.27 1.99 22.95
C LYS A 2 -8.35 1.01 23.72
N ARG A 3 -7.08 0.89 23.32
CA ARG A 3 -6.13 0.02 24.01
C ARG A 3 -5.48 0.78 25.17
N GLU A 4 -5.51 0.19 26.35
CA GLU A 4 -4.86 0.76 27.54
C GLU A 4 -3.35 0.96 27.27
N GLY A 5 -2.82 2.10 27.71
CA GLY A 5 -1.40 2.45 27.51
C GLY A 5 -1.02 2.84 26.07
N ALA A 6 -1.96 2.83 25.12
CA ALA A 6 -1.69 3.29 23.76
C ALA A 6 -1.37 4.80 23.73
N LYS A 7 -0.31 5.14 23.02
CA LYS A 7 0.17 6.50 22.78
C LYS A 7 0.05 6.83 21.30
N ARG A 8 0.04 8.12 20.99
CA ARG A 8 0.05 8.63 19.62
C ARG A 8 1.17 9.63 19.43
N VAL A 9 1.81 9.57 18.27
CA VAL A 9 2.76 10.58 17.82
C VAL A 9 2.47 10.89 16.36
N ARG A 10 2.62 12.15 15.99
CA ARG A 10 2.63 12.61 14.61
C ARG A 10 4.03 13.04 14.25
N ILE A 11 4.61 12.47 13.20
CA ILE A 11 5.97 12.73 12.78
C ILE A 11 5.95 13.35 11.39
N TYR A 12 6.77 14.38 11.20
CA TYR A 12 6.93 15.11 9.94
C TYR A 12 8.34 14.83 9.40
N TYR A 13 8.42 14.31 8.18
CA TYR A 13 9.67 14.14 7.46
C TYR A 13 9.70 15.06 6.25
N GLY A 14 10.79 15.81 6.10
CA GLY A 14 10.97 16.78 5.01
C GLY A 14 11.44 18.14 5.51
N PRO A 15 11.22 19.22 4.72
CA PRO A 15 10.50 19.19 3.45
C PRO A 15 11.31 18.48 2.35
N PHE A 16 10.62 17.79 1.45
CA PHE A 16 11.19 17.19 0.24
C PHE A 16 10.81 18.05 -0.96
N GLU A 17 11.79 18.40 -1.79
CA GLU A 17 11.52 19.06 -3.06
C GLU A 17 10.88 18.07 -4.03
N ILE A 18 9.72 18.43 -4.59
CA ILE A 18 9.07 17.70 -5.66
C ILE A 18 9.24 18.52 -6.93
N LEU A 19 10.03 17.98 -7.85
CA LEU A 19 10.37 18.65 -9.11
C LEU A 19 9.11 18.91 -9.93
N GLY A 20 9.05 20.04 -10.62
CA GLY A 20 8.00 20.26 -11.63
C GLY A 20 8.08 19.23 -12.76
N ALA A 21 6.96 18.95 -13.42
CA ALA A 21 6.81 17.89 -14.43
C ALA A 21 7.96 17.84 -15.47
N GLU A 22 8.30 18.97 -16.09
CA GLU A 22 9.39 19.03 -17.09
C GLU A 22 10.78 18.76 -16.51
N ALA A 23 11.03 19.14 -15.25
CA ALA A 23 12.30 18.88 -14.58
C ALA A 23 12.40 17.41 -14.17
N ALA A 24 11.29 16.83 -13.68
CA ALA A 24 11.22 15.42 -13.30
C ALA A 24 11.56 14.48 -14.46
N LYS A 25 11.21 14.81 -15.71
CA LYS A 25 11.60 14.04 -16.92
C LYS A 25 13.08 13.71 -16.97
N LYS A 26 13.91 14.68 -16.60
CA LYS A 26 15.37 14.63 -16.71
C LYS A 26 16.04 14.03 -15.47
N ALA A 27 15.27 13.75 -14.41
CA ALA A 27 15.81 13.18 -13.19
C ALA A 27 16.33 11.76 -13.46
N PRO A 28 17.63 11.48 -13.24
CA PRO A 28 18.16 10.14 -13.36
C PRO A 28 17.86 9.37 -12.08
N MET A 29 17.03 8.32 -12.11
CA MET A 29 16.94 7.33 -11.01
C MET A 29 15.97 6.16 -11.33
N LEU A 30 16.01 5.14 -10.46
CA LEU A 30 15.03 4.05 -10.37
C LEU A 30 13.68 4.64 -9.91
N ARG A 31 12.68 4.67 -10.79
CA ARG A 31 11.34 5.23 -10.57
C ARG A 31 10.29 4.35 -11.23
N MET A 32 9.09 4.33 -10.67
CA MET A 32 7.94 3.61 -11.22
C MET A 32 7.20 4.45 -12.26
N ASP A 33 7.08 5.76 -12.04
CA ASP A 33 6.51 6.72 -12.99
C ASP A 33 7.61 7.63 -13.59
N PRO A 34 7.67 7.80 -14.92
CA PRO A 34 8.67 8.66 -15.57
C PRO A 34 8.64 10.15 -15.17
N GLY A 35 7.54 10.63 -14.62
CA GLY A 35 7.31 12.01 -14.19
C GLY A 35 7.41 12.24 -12.69
N SER A 36 7.86 11.24 -11.92
CA SER A 36 7.97 11.34 -10.48
C SER A 36 9.32 11.91 -10.00
N THR A 37 9.30 12.40 -8.76
CA THR A 37 10.47 12.67 -7.94
C THR A 37 10.58 11.58 -6.88
N THR A 38 11.74 10.95 -6.77
CA THR A 38 12.00 9.89 -5.78
C THR A 38 12.99 10.33 -4.70
N TRP A 39 12.83 9.80 -3.49
CA TRP A 39 13.82 9.92 -2.42
C TRP A 39 13.83 8.68 -1.53
N ALA A 40 14.96 8.49 -0.84
CA ALA A 40 15.11 7.51 0.23
C ALA A 40 15.95 8.13 1.36
N LYS A 41 15.44 8.09 2.60
CA LYS A 41 16.11 8.65 3.79
C LYS A 41 15.93 7.72 4.98
N ILE A 42 16.89 7.71 5.90
CA ILE A 42 16.69 7.05 7.20
C ILE A 42 15.65 7.85 8.00
N ALA A 43 14.59 7.18 8.45
CA ALA A 43 13.56 7.74 9.29
C ALA A 43 14.02 7.72 10.76
N ASN A 44 14.26 8.89 11.33
CA ASN A 44 14.60 9.06 12.74
C ASN A 44 13.40 9.60 13.54
N GLY A 45 13.42 9.42 14.86
CA GLY A 45 12.35 9.94 15.74
C GLY A 45 11.11 9.06 15.82
N LEU A 46 11.15 7.87 15.22
CA LEU A 46 10.13 6.85 15.41
C LEU A 46 10.07 6.39 16.88
N PRO A 47 8.88 5.98 17.38
CA PRO A 47 8.74 5.40 18.70
C PRO A 47 9.33 3.97 18.73
N VAL A 48 10.65 3.87 18.78
CA VAL A 48 11.34 2.57 18.88
C VAL A 48 11.23 1.97 20.30
N ASP A 49 11.57 0.69 20.44
CA ASP A 49 11.25 -0.13 21.61
C ASP A 49 9.75 -0.11 21.93
N SER A 50 8.93 -0.23 20.88
CA SER A 50 7.48 -0.20 21.00
C SER A 50 6.80 -1.12 20.00
N THR A 51 5.56 -1.50 20.30
CA THR A 51 4.69 -2.17 19.34
C THR A 51 3.78 -1.14 18.69
N ILE A 52 3.91 -1.00 17.37
CA ILE A 52 3.03 -0.20 16.54
C ILE A 52 1.71 -0.93 16.30
N LEU A 53 0.60 -0.23 16.52
CA LEU A 53 -0.75 -0.79 16.39
C LEU A 53 -1.43 -0.30 15.12
N LYS A 54 -1.20 0.97 14.76
CA LYS A 54 -1.75 1.62 13.58
C LYS A 54 -0.78 2.67 13.08
N THR A 55 -0.70 2.80 11.76
CA THR A 55 -0.09 3.94 11.09
C THR A 55 -1.03 4.51 10.05
N ASN A 56 -0.99 5.82 9.86
CA ASN A 56 -1.58 6.50 8.71
C ASN A 56 -0.55 7.52 8.21
N THR A 57 -0.21 7.45 6.93
CA THR A 57 0.73 8.40 6.32
C THR A 57 -0.03 9.26 5.34
N SER A 58 0.28 10.54 5.29
CA SER A 58 -0.26 11.51 4.33
C SER A 58 0.85 12.44 3.85
N LEU A 59 0.54 13.28 2.87
CA LEU A 59 1.41 14.35 2.40
C LEU A 59 0.81 15.72 2.73
N GLN A 60 1.65 16.66 3.15
CA GLN A 60 1.26 18.04 3.40
C GLN A 60 2.20 19.02 2.69
N LEU A 61 1.66 20.12 2.20
CA LEU A 61 2.43 21.27 1.70
C LEU A 61 3.06 22.04 2.88
N LEU A 62 3.93 23.01 2.56
CA LEU A 62 4.60 23.84 3.58
C LEU A 62 3.63 24.63 4.47
N ASP A 63 2.44 24.96 3.98
CA ASP A 63 1.40 25.66 4.72
C ASP A 63 0.53 24.72 5.58
N GLY A 64 0.83 23.42 5.58
CA GLY A 64 0.11 22.38 6.32
C GLY A 64 -1.16 21.88 5.63
N THR A 65 -1.50 22.40 4.45
CA THR A 65 -2.62 21.87 3.66
C THR A 65 -2.27 20.52 3.03
N PRO A 66 -3.26 19.66 2.69
CA PRO A 66 -2.99 18.40 2.00
C PRO A 66 -2.25 18.62 0.69
N ALA A 67 -1.20 17.83 0.44
CA ALA A 67 -0.53 17.78 -0.86
C ALA A 67 -1.15 16.68 -1.71
N ASP A 68 -2.23 17.03 -2.39
CA ASP A 68 -3.07 16.12 -3.18
C ASP A 68 -3.28 16.60 -4.62
N ILE A 69 -4.15 15.91 -5.38
CA ILE A 69 -4.25 16.17 -6.82
C ILE A 69 -4.80 17.57 -7.12
N GLY A 70 -5.61 18.18 -6.24
CA GLY A 70 -6.03 19.58 -6.37
C GLY A 70 -4.87 20.56 -6.18
N ALA A 71 -3.89 20.19 -5.37
CA ALA A 71 -2.60 20.88 -5.29
C ALA A 71 -1.65 20.54 -6.47
N GLY A 72 -2.07 19.68 -7.40
CA GLY A 72 -1.25 19.17 -8.50
C GLY A 72 -0.25 18.10 -8.08
N ILE A 73 -0.42 17.50 -6.91
CA ILE A 73 0.47 16.51 -6.33
C ILE A 73 -0.22 15.15 -6.28
N TYR A 74 0.38 14.14 -6.89
CA TYR A 74 -0.13 12.78 -6.84
C TYR A 74 0.83 11.92 -6.04
N ASN A 75 0.29 11.30 -5.00
CA ASN A 75 1.03 10.40 -4.14
C ASN A 75 1.16 9.04 -4.81
N HIS A 76 2.24 8.82 -5.58
CA HIS A 76 2.43 7.53 -6.24
C HIS A 76 2.81 6.46 -5.23
N HIS A 77 3.80 6.67 -4.36
CA HIS A 77 3.98 5.87 -3.14
C HIS A 77 4.77 6.65 -2.09
N VAL A 78 4.39 6.58 -0.82
CA VAL A 78 5.27 6.93 0.31
C VAL A 78 5.23 5.79 1.30
N VAL A 79 6.38 5.18 1.56
CA VAL A 79 6.47 3.97 2.39
C VAL A 79 7.61 4.09 3.39
N MET A 80 7.36 3.57 4.60
CA MET A 80 8.36 3.33 5.63
C MET A 80 8.64 1.84 5.71
N ILE A 81 9.89 1.50 5.45
CA ILE A 81 10.38 0.15 5.33
C ILE A 81 11.35 -0.11 6.46
N ASP A 82 11.04 -1.07 7.31
CA ASP A 82 11.98 -1.61 8.29
C ASP A 82 12.94 -2.57 7.57
N GLN A 83 14.22 -2.20 7.50
CA GLN A 83 15.26 -2.98 6.83
C GLN A 83 15.85 -4.10 7.68
N SER A 84 15.44 -4.17 8.94
CA SER A 84 15.98 -5.13 9.92
C SER A 84 15.03 -6.32 10.10
N LYS A 85 13.79 -6.18 9.60
CA LYS A 85 12.72 -7.16 9.75
C LYS A 85 12.30 -7.77 8.42
N SER A 86 12.51 -9.07 8.29
CA SER A 86 12.09 -9.85 7.13
C SER A 86 10.61 -10.22 7.23
N SER A 87 9.82 -9.91 6.19
CA SER A 87 8.45 -10.44 6.11
C SER A 87 8.49 -11.97 5.91
N PRO A 88 7.65 -12.74 6.65
CA PRO A 88 7.53 -14.18 6.43
C PRO A 88 6.93 -14.44 5.03
N VAL A 89 7.26 -15.59 4.45
CA VAL A 89 6.59 -16.06 3.23
C VAL A 89 5.18 -16.51 3.63
N VAL A 90 4.19 -15.63 3.48
CA VAL A 90 2.79 -15.93 3.84
C VAL A 90 2.18 -16.87 2.81
N THR A 91 2.46 -16.65 1.54
CA THR A 91 1.91 -17.43 0.42
C THR A 91 3.00 -17.88 -0.56
N THR A 92 2.72 -18.96 -1.30
CA THR A 92 3.52 -19.41 -2.43
C THR A 92 2.63 -19.73 -3.62
N CYS A 93 3.19 -19.70 -4.82
CA CYS A 93 2.48 -20.11 -6.03
C CYS A 93 2.51 -21.64 -6.18
N THR A 94 1.34 -22.28 -6.10
CA THR A 94 1.20 -23.76 -6.12
C THR A 94 1.79 -24.39 -7.39
N ASN A 95 1.65 -23.71 -8.53
CA ASN A 95 2.09 -24.18 -9.86
C ASN A 95 3.10 -23.23 -10.53
N ALA A 96 3.88 -22.48 -9.75
CA ALA A 96 4.83 -21.56 -10.37
C ALA A 96 5.84 -22.31 -11.26
N THR A 97 5.99 -21.80 -12.49
CA THR A 97 7.07 -22.18 -13.40
C THR A 97 8.42 -21.92 -12.75
N THR A 98 9.49 -22.55 -13.25
CA THR A 98 10.86 -22.30 -12.76
C THR A 98 11.22 -20.82 -12.83
N PHE A 99 10.76 -20.12 -13.88
CA PHE A 99 10.94 -18.68 -14.01
C PHE A 99 10.18 -17.91 -12.91
N GLN A 100 8.90 -18.23 -12.70
CA GLN A 100 8.11 -17.62 -11.63
C GLN A 100 8.75 -17.85 -10.26
N LYS A 101 9.18 -19.08 -9.94
CA LYS A 101 9.90 -19.37 -8.68
C LYS A 101 11.23 -18.63 -8.53
N ALA A 102 11.89 -18.30 -9.64
CA ALA A 102 13.13 -17.54 -9.64
C ALA A 102 12.90 -16.03 -9.41
N ILE A 103 11.74 -15.51 -9.82
CA ILE A 103 11.36 -14.09 -9.62
C ILE A 103 10.45 -13.87 -8.41
N THR A 104 9.81 -14.93 -7.86
CA THR A 104 9.07 -14.84 -6.60
C THR A 104 10.08 -14.45 -5.52
N PRO A 105 9.91 -13.29 -4.86
CA PRO A 105 10.89 -12.82 -3.91
C PRO A 105 11.05 -13.86 -2.79
N LYS A 106 12.24 -14.46 -2.70
CA LYS A 106 12.68 -15.11 -1.46
C LYS A 106 12.68 -14.00 -0.41
N THR A 107 12.08 -14.24 0.77
CA THR A 107 11.96 -13.32 1.92
C THR A 107 12.75 -12.03 1.71
N ILE A 108 12.09 -10.97 1.24
CA ILE A 108 12.74 -9.67 1.16
C ILE A 108 13.08 -9.31 2.62
N PRO A 109 14.34 -8.96 2.94
CA PRO A 109 14.77 -8.68 4.31
C PRO A 109 14.28 -7.29 4.75
N MET A 110 13.05 -6.96 4.38
CA MET A 110 12.43 -5.68 4.58
C MET A 110 10.93 -5.87 4.70
N THR A 111 10.28 -5.06 5.52
CA THR A 111 8.82 -5.06 5.66
C THR A 111 8.32 -3.62 5.73
N ILE A 112 7.23 -3.34 5.04
CA ILE A 112 6.55 -2.05 5.16
C ILE A 112 5.83 -2.06 6.51
N PHE A 113 5.92 -0.99 7.29
CA PHE A 113 5.09 -0.86 8.50
C PHE A 113 4.28 0.43 8.53
N ALA A 114 4.59 1.39 7.66
CA ALA A 114 3.75 2.55 7.40
C ALA A 114 3.84 2.89 5.93
N GLY A 115 2.78 3.46 5.39
CA GLY A 115 2.82 4.01 4.05
C GLY A 115 1.47 4.56 3.65
N THR A 116 1.43 5.13 2.46
CA THR A 116 0.23 5.57 1.78
C THR A 116 0.50 5.66 0.28
N SER A 117 -0.57 5.71 -0.49
CA SER A 117 -0.58 5.93 -1.93
C SER A 117 -1.72 6.90 -2.25
N GLU A 118 -2.23 6.86 -3.48
CA GLU A 118 -3.48 7.50 -3.87
C GLU A 118 -4.71 6.99 -3.09
N ASP A 119 -4.63 5.82 -2.44
CA ASP A 119 -5.75 5.20 -1.70
C ASP A 119 -5.90 5.62 -0.23
N ASP A 120 -5.09 6.56 0.28
CA ASP A 120 -5.14 7.10 1.65
C ASP A 120 -5.46 6.06 2.74
N SER A 121 -4.82 4.88 2.64
CA SER A 121 -5.15 3.75 3.52
C SER A 121 -4.37 3.80 4.83
N SER A 122 -5.02 3.33 5.90
CA SER A 122 -4.33 3.10 7.17
C SER A 122 -3.76 1.70 7.19
N MET A 123 -2.61 1.50 7.85
CA MET A 123 -2.12 0.15 8.14
C MET A 123 -2.47 -0.19 9.59
N LEU A 124 -3.26 -1.24 9.81
CA LEU A 124 -3.62 -1.71 11.14
C LEU A 124 -2.91 -3.03 11.46
N PHE A 125 -2.05 -3.04 12.47
CA PHE A 125 -1.40 -4.25 12.98
C PHE A 125 -2.15 -4.88 14.15
N SER A 126 -3.28 -4.29 14.52
CA SER A 126 -4.32 -4.80 15.41
C SER A 126 -5.67 -4.63 14.69
N ASN A 127 -6.76 -5.21 15.20
CA ASN A 127 -8.09 -4.87 14.71
C ASN A 127 -8.47 -3.41 15.05
N ALA A 128 -9.51 -2.88 14.41
CA ALA A 128 -9.85 -1.45 14.44
C ALA A 128 -10.17 -0.88 15.85
N ASP A 129 -10.58 -1.71 16.79
CA ASP A 129 -10.84 -1.30 18.19
C ASP A 129 -9.62 -1.47 19.11
N GLY A 130 -8.57 -2.16 18.66
CA GLY A 130 -7.35 -2.43 19.40
C GLY A 130 -7.39 -3.67 20.31
N THR A 131 -8.42 -4.51 20.20
CA THR A 131 -8.67 -5.67 21.09
C THR A 131 -8.03 -6.98 20.62
N PHE A 132 -7.53 -7.05 19.40
CA PHE A 132 -6.75 -8.19 18.93
C PHE A 132 -5.29 -8.02 19.40
N ASN A 133 -4.73 -9.02 20.09
CA ASN A 133 -3.40 -8.92 20.67
C ASN A 133 -2.29 -9.15 19.64
N SER A 134 -2.21 -8.27 18.65
CA SER A 134 -1.10 -8.18 17.71
C SER A 134 -0.62 -6.74 17.55
N GLY A 135 0.55 -6.61 16.95
CA GLY A 135 1.08 -5.33 16.51
C GLY A 135 2.45 -5.51 15.85
N PHE A 136 2.95 -4.48 15.19
CA PHE A 136 4.27 -4.51 14.58
C PHE A 136 5.31 -4.14 15.64
N TRP A 137 6.10 -5.11 16.09
CA TRP A 137 7.22 -4.83 17.00
C TRP A 137 8.33 -4.09 16.28
N LEU A 138 8.72 -2.91 16.80
CA LEU A 138 9.81 -2.07 16.31
C LEU A 138 10.85 -1.85 17.42
N PRO A 139 11.90 -2.69 17.52
CA PRO A 139 12.97 -2.54 18.50
C PRO A 139 13.87 -1.35 18.17
N LYS A 140 14.61 -0.85 19.17
CA LYS A 140 15.56 0.28 19.03
C LYS A 140 16.73 0.05 18.08
N THR A 141 17.05 -1.20 17.77
CA THR A 141 18.12 -1.55 16.84
C THR A 141 17.71 -1.40 15.38
N ASP A 142 16.41 -1.34 15.09
CA ASP A 142 15.91 -1.44 13.74
C ASP A 142 16.05 -0.11 13.00
N LYS A 143 16.44 -0.22 11.74
CA LYS A 143 16.60 0.92 10.83
C LYS A 143 15.43 0.97 9.88
N VAL A 144 14.71 2.09 9.92
CA VAL A 144 13.63 2.37 8.98
C VAL A 144 14.12 3.32 7.90
N ILE A 145 13.82 2.99 6.64
CA ILE A 145 13.92 3.91 5.52
C ILE A 145 12.55 4.44 5.17
N LEU A 146 12.43 5.76 5.08
CA LEU A 146 11.34 6.45 4.38
C LEU A 146 11.72 6.59 2.91
N MET A 147 10.92 5.97 2.04
CA MET A 147 10.99 6.14 0.60
C MET A 147 9.75 6.87 0.12
N GLY A 148 9.91 7.73 -0.88
CA GLY A 148 8.79 8.40 -1.53
C GLY A 148 9.01 8.48 -3.02
N GLU A 149 7.92 8.37 -3.76
CA GLU A 149 7.80 8.62 -5.18
C GLU A 149 6.55 9.46 -5.42
N ILE A 150 6.72 10.73 -5.78
CA ILE A 150 5.63 11.68 -5.90
C ILE A 150 5.66 12.35 -7.27
N ILE A 151 4.50 12.51 -7.86
CA ILE A 151 4.33 13.18 -9.15
C ILE A 151 3.82 14.60 -8.89
N ASN A 152 4.38 15.56 -9.60
CA ASN A 152 3.90 16.94 -9.63
C ASN A 152 3.46 17.26 -11.06
N TYR A 153 2.17 17.47 -11.22
CA TYR A 153 1.54 17.80 -12.50
C TYR A 153 1.75 19.26 -12.92
N ARG A 154 2.37 20.09 -12.07
CA ARG A 154 2.72 21.48 -12.39
C ARG A 154 4.17 21.57 -12.87
N ASN A 155 4.46 22.56 -13.69
CA ASN A 155 5.82 22.82 -14.17
C ASN A 155 6.74 23.50 -13.14
N THR A 156 6.19 23.97 -12.02
CA THR A 156 6.95 24.57 -10.94
C THR A 156 7.17 23.55 -9.82
N SER A 157 8.41 23.44 -9.33
CA SER A 157 8.70 22.64 -8.15
C SER A 157 7.91 23.12 -6.94
N THR A 158 7.65 22.21 -6.01
CA THR A 158 7.05 22.51 -4.70
C THR A 158 7.77 21.72 -3.61
N PHE A 159 7.34 21.90 -2.37
CA PHE A 159 7.87 21.14 -1.23
C PHE A 159 6.74 20.45 -0.48
N VAL A 160 6.99 19.21 -0.07
CA VAL A 160 6.03 18.41 0.72
C VAL A 160 6.69 17.84 1.98
N TYR A 161 5.88 17.64 3.01
CA TYR A 161 6.20 16.80 4.15
C TYR A 161 5.47 15.47 4.03
N SER A 162 6.17 14.37 4.32
CA SER A 162 5.51 13.12 4.66
C SER A 162 5.13 13.18 6.14
N VAL A 163 3.84 13.04 6.43
CA VAL A 163 3.28 13.15 7.77
C VAL A 163 2.71 11.81 8.17
N THR A 164 3.28 11.19 9.20
CA THR A 164 2.84 9.87 9.67
C THR A 164 2.30 9.97 11.09
N ASP A 165 1.02 9.66 11.24
CA ASP A 165 0.39 9.39 12.53
C ASP A 165 0.63 7.94 12.94
N ILE A 166 1.21 7.75 14.12
CA ILE A 166 1.56 6.43 14.66
C ILE A 166 0.84 6.25 16.00
N GLU A 167 0.06 5.17 16.12
CA GLU A 167 -0.47 4.69 17.40
C GLU A 167 0.31 3.46 17.85
N TYR A 168 0.82 3.48 19.08
CA TYR A 168 1.76 2.46 19.59
C TYR A 168 1.62 2.22 21.09
N VAL A 169 2.14 1.10 21.58
CA VAL A 169 2.32 0.82 23.02
C VAL A 169 3.81 0.62 23.32
N PRO A 170 4.36 1.23 24.39
CA PRO A 170 5.76 1.01 24.76
C PRO A 170 6.06 -0.46 25.10
N GLY A 171 7.22 -0.95 24.65
CA GLY A 171 7.65 -2.33 24.84
C GLY A 171 6.88 -3.36 24.00
N LYS A 172 7.28 -4.63 24.13
CA LYS A 172 6.60 -5.77 23.52
C LYS A 172 5.77 -6.48 24.60
N SER A 173 4.45 -6.41 24.51
CA SER A 173 3.58 -7.10 25.49
C SER A 173 3.73 -8.62 25.38
N ALA A 174 3.70 -9.32 26.51
CA ALA A 174 3.71 -10.78 26.52
C ALA A 174 2.52 -11.36 25.73
N GLY A 175 2.75 -12.44 24.99
CA GLY A 175 1.72 -13.12 24.18
C GLY A 175 1.22 -12.34 22.97
N MET A 176 1.73 -11.14 22.71
CA MET A 176 1.36 -10.36 21.52
C MET A 176 1.98 -10.97 20.26
N LEU A 177 1.14 -11.20 19.25
CA LEU A 177 1.59 -11.66 17.95
C LEU A 177 2.27 -10.52 17.19
N ASP A 178 3.43 -10.80 16.62
CA ASP A 178 4.15 -9.82 15.80
C ASP A 178 3.55 -9.76 14.40
N GLY A 179 3.15 -8.57 13.98
CA GLY A 179 2.53 -8.31 12.69
C GLY A 179 3.56 -7.93 11.62
N TYR A 180 3.26 -8.31 10.39
CA TYR A 180 4.06 -8.04 9.20
C TYR A 180 3.16 -7.60 8.06
N THR A 181 3.59 -6.66 7.24
CA THR A 181 2.88 -6.38 6.00
C THR A 181 3.30 -7.35 4.91
N THR A 182 2.31 -7.92 4.23
CA THR A 182 2.48 -8.70 3.01
C THR A 182 1.57 -8.14 1.92
N VAL A 183 2.11 -8.06 0.72
CA VAL A 183 1.39 -7.62 -0.47
C VAL A 183 1.02 -8.84 -1.28
N LEU A 184 -0.27 -8.96 -1.64
CA LEU A 184 -0.78 -9.99 -2.52
C LEU A 184 -1.15 -9.34 -3.85
N ASP A 185 -0.40 -9.66 -4.90
CA ASP A 185 -0.57 -9.08 -6.24
C ASP A 185 -1.31 -10.07 -7.15
N VAL A 186 -2.22 -9.56 -7.97
CA VAL A 186 -2.86 -10.35 -9.04
C VAL A 186 -1.84 -11.01 -9.97
N ALA A 187 -0.67 -10.42 -10.18
CA ALA A 187 0.36 -10.88 -11.10
C ALA A 187 1.42 -11.81 -10.48
N ILE A 188 1.58 -11.89 -9.15
CA ILE A 188 2.74 -12.57 -8.50
C ILE A 188 2.86 -14.07 -8.82
N CYS A 189 1.76 -14.69 -9.28
CA CYS A 189 1.73 -16.09 -9.72
C CYS A 189 1.32 -16.27 -11.20
N GLY A 190 1.51 -15.24 -12.04
CA GLY A 190 1.10 -15.27 -13.45
C GLY A 190 -0.41 -15.20 -13.63
N GLY A 191 -1.04 -14.21 -12.98
CA GLY A 191 -2.46 -13.95 -13.14
C GLY A 191 -2.85 -13.62 -14.59
N THR A 192 -4.15 -13.73 -14.87
CA THR A 192 -4.70 -13.35 -16.17
C THR A 192 -4.57 -11.85 -16.38
N ASP A 193 -4.33 -11.43 -17.63
CA ASP A 193 -4.36 -10.02 -18.03
C ASP A 193 -3.42 -9.06 -17.27
N ALA A 194 -2.39 -9.57 -16.57
CA ALA A 194 -1.36 -8.75 -15.93
C ALA A 194 -0.64 -7.80 -16.92
N TRP A 195 -0.52 -8.21 -18.18
CA TRP A 195 0.06 -7.36 -19.24
C TRP A 195 -0.82 -6.13 -19.54
N LYS A 196 -2.16 -6.25 -19.45
CA LYS A 196 -3.09 -5.12 -19.63
C LYS A 196 -2.94 -4.10 -18.50
N MET A 197 -2.50 -4.55 -17.32
CA MET A 197 -2.24 -3.65 -16.20
C MET A 197 -0.95 -2.85 -16.36
N LEU A 198 0.10 -3.50 -16.88
CA LEU A 198 1.40 -2.86 -17.14
C LEU A 198 1.34 -1.89 -18.33
N LEU A 199 0.52 -2.19 -19.34
CA LEU A 199 0.40 -1.39 -20.56
C LEU A 199 -1.08 -1.08 -20.87
N PRO A 200 -1.80 -0.33 -20.03
CA PRO A 200 -3.25 -0.15 -20.17
C PRO A 200 -3.66 0.54 -21.46
N HIS A 201 -2.78 1.33 -22.08
CA HIS A 201 -3.00 1.92 -23.40
C HIS A 201 -3.16 0.88 -24.53
N THR A 202 -2.70 -0.35 -24.32
CA THR A 202 -2.85 -1.46 -25.28
C THR A 202 -4.15 -2.23 -25.11
N ALA A 203 -4.87 -2.01 -24.00
CA ALA A 203 -6.16 -2.62 -23.78
C ALA A 203 -7.21 -1.99 -24.72
N THR A 204 -7.76 -2.79 -25.62
CA THR A 204 -8.86 -2.38 -26.50
C THR A 204 -10.19 -2.34 -25.75
N GLU A 205 -10.30 -3.13 -24.69
CA GLU A 205 -11.45 -3.20 -23.80
C GLU A 205 -11.41 -2.06 -22.78
N LYS A 206 -12.54 -1.40 -22.55
CA LYS A 206 -12.66 -0.38 -21.49
C LYS A 206 -12.92 -0.96 -20.11
N LYS A 207 -13.36 -2.21 -20.04
CA LYS A 207 -13.60 -2.94 -18.79
C LYS A 207 -12.93 -4.28 -18.88
N PHE A 208 -12.15 -4.62 -17.87
CA PHE A 208 -11.47 -5.90 -17.81
C PHE A 208 -11.23 -6.30 -16.35
N LYS A 209 -10.76 -7.52 -16.15
CA LYS A 209 -10.35 -8.01 -14.84
C LYS A 209 -9.05 -8.79 -14.93
N ALA A 210 -8.24 -8.67 -13.89
CA ALA A 210 -7.04 -9.47 -13.69
C ALA A 210 -7.24 -10.38 -12.48
N VAL A 211 -6.94 -11.66 -12.62
CA VAL A 211 -7.16 -12.66 -11.57
C VAL A 211 -5.87 -13.42 -11.32
N SER A 212 -5.45 -13.51 -10.06
CA SER A 212 -4.29 -14.29 -9.67
C SER A 212 -4.50 -15.78 -9.90
N GLN A 213 -3.41 -16.52 -10.10
CA GLN A 213 -3.45 -17.95 -9.83
C GLN A 213 -3.64 -18.19 -8.32
N PRO A 214 -4.19 -19.34 -7.90
CA PRO A 214 -4.28 -19.69 -6.50
C PRO A 214 -2.91 -19.70 -5.82
N MET A 215 -2.85 -19.01 -4.67
CA MET A 215 -1.70 -18.91 -3.79
C MET A 215 -1.92 -19.79 -2.57
N THR A 216 -0.99 -20.70 -2.27
CA THR A 216 -1.06 -21.56 -1.08
C THR A 216 -0.49 -20.83 0.13
N VAL A 217 -1.25 -20.75 1.22
CA VAL A 217 -0.78 -20.27 2.52
C VAL A 217 0.26 -21.22 3.11
N MET A 218 1.39 -20.69 3.55
CA MET A 218 2.54 -21.48 3.98
C MET A 218 2.64 -21.72 5.49
N GLN A 219 1.88 -20.95 6.29
CA GLN A 219 1.89 -21.02 7.75
C GLN A 219 0.57 -20.54 8.35
N ASP A 220 0.27 -21.05 9.53
CA ASP A 220 -0.89 -20.63 10.31
C ASP A 220 -0.70 -19.20 10.84
N GLY A 221 -1.79 -18.45 10.92
CA GLY A 221 -1.77 -17.09 11.40
C GLY A 221 -3.07 -16.35 11.16
N TRP A 222 -2.99 -15.03 11.09
CA TRP A 222 -4.15 -14.16 10.97
C TRP A 222 -3.91 -13.04 9.97
N LEU A 223 -4.87 -12.79 9.08
CA LEU A 223 -4.95 -11.55 8.30
C LEU A 223 -5.76 -10.52 9.09
N ILE A 224 -5.06 -9.57 9.69
CA ILE A 224 -5.63 -8.56 10.58
C ILE A 224 -6.30 -7.45 9.78
N HIS A 225 -5.51 -6.80 8.92
CA HIS A 225 -5.94 -5.74 8.02
C HIS A 225 -5.82 -6.21 6.58
N LYS A 226 -6.79 -5.81 5.75
CA LYS A 226 -6.86 -6.12 4.33
C LYS A 226 -7.39 -4.86 3.64
N GLY A 227 -6.52 -4.14 2.95
CA GLY A 227 -6.87 -2.99 2.12
C GLY A 227 -6.48 -3.27 0.68
N GLY A 228 -7.40 -3.02 -0.25
CA GLY A 228 -7.06 -3.03 -1.66
C GLY A 228 -6.21 -1.81 -2.00
N HIS A 229 -5.35 -1.93 -3.00
CA HIS A 229 -4.60 -0.84 -3.59
C HIS A 229 -4.70 -0.99 -5.12
N LEU A 230 -5.40 -0.04 -5.72
CA LEU A 230 -5.63 0.10 -7.16
C LEU A 230 -5.21 1.50 -7.56
N HIS A 231 -4.64 1.64 -8.74
CA HIS A 231 -4.47 2.94 -9.38
C HIS A 231 -5.78 3.39 -10.04
N ASP A 232 -5.80 4.64 -10.54
CA ASP A 232 -6.89 5.19 -11.32
C ASP A 232 -7.33 4.25 -12.46
N GLY A 233 -8.63 4.07 -12.56
CA GLY A 233 -9.29 3.11 -13.46
C GLY A 233 -9.64 1.77 -12.84
N GLY A 234 -9.17 1.50 -11.62
CA GLY A 234 -9.67 0.40 -10.80
C GLY A 234 -11.06 0.69 -10.23
N ASP A 235 -11.94 -0.31 -10.21
CA ASP A 235 -13.27 -0.23 -9.59
C ASP A 235 -13.30 -0.96 -8.24
N VAL A 236 -12.83 -2.21 -8.22
CA VAL A 236 -12.86 -3.06 -7.03
C VAL A 236 -11.78 -4.13 -7.10
N ILE A 237 -11.24 -4.48 -5.94
CA ILE A 237 -10.38 -5.65 -5.77
C ILE A 237 -10.94 -6.58 -4.72
N ILE A 238 -10.95 -7.88 -5.03
CA ILE A 238 -11.64 -8.93 -4.28
C ILE A 238 -10.63 -9.97 -3.85
N MET A 239 -10.63 -10.31 -2.56
CA MET A 239 -9.87 -11.41 -1.99
C MET A 239 -10.80 -12.56 -1.68
N THR A 240 -10.43 -13.76 -2.14
CA THR A 240 -11.08 -15.00 -1.76
C THR A 240 -10.13 -15.94 -1.04
N ILE A 241 -10.65 -16.67 -0.07
CA ILE A 241 -9.94 -17.75 0.63
C ILE A 241 -10.77 -19.02 0.49
N ASN A 242 -10.19 -20.07 -0.08
CA ASN A 242 -10.86 -21.35 -0.36
C ASN A 242 -12.19 -21.18 -1.12
N GLY A 243 -12.22 -20.24 -2.07
CA GLY A 243 -13.40 -19.93 -2.89
C GLY A 243 -14.44 -19.00 -2.25
N ASN A 244 -14.28 -18.62 -0.98
CA ASN A 244 -15.18 -17.69 -0.31
C ASN A 244 -14.63 -16.26 -0.39
N VAL A 245 -15.46 -15.29 -0.74
CA VAL A 245 -15.10 -13.86 -0.67
C VAL A 245 -14.92 -13.47 0.79
N VAL A 246 -13.72 -12.99 1.13
CA VAL A 246 -13.37 -12.56 2.49
C VAL A 246 -13.13 -11.06 2.61
N CYS A 247 -12.88 -10.41 1.48
CA CYS A 247 -12.80 -8.96 1.41
C CYS A 247 -13.15 -8.47 0.01
N GLU A 248 -14.01 -7.47 -0.06
CA GLU A 248 -14.28 -6.68 -1.26
C GLU A 248 -13.86 -5.23 -0.96
N SER A 249 -12.76 -4.81 -1.57
CA SER A 249 -12.20 -3.47 -1.40
C SER A 249 -12.56 -2.63 -2.61
N LYS A 250 -13.59 -1.78 -2.46
CA LYS A 250 -14.10 -0.93 -3.54
C LYS A 250 -13.38 0.41 -3.57
N ALA A 251 -13.00 0.85 -4.75
CA ALA A 251 -12.42 2.16 -4.98
C ALA A 251 -13.45 3.27 -4.77
N ARG A 252 -12.98 4.40 -4.24
CA ARG A 252 -13.73 5.65 -4.13
C ARG A 252 -12.92 6.73 -4.83
N TYR A 253 -13.61 7.50 -5.65
CA TYR A 253 -13.02 8.58 -6.45
C TYR A 253 -13.52 9.92 -5.95
N GLY A 254 -12.65 10.93 -6.06
CA GLY A 254 -12.97 12.31 -5.70
C GLY A 254 -13.21 12.52 -4.20
N GLY A 255 -13.85 13.64 -3.88
CA GLY A 255 -14.07 14.12 -2.51
C GLY A 255 -13.02 15.14 -2.06
N GLY A 256 -13.46 16.26 -1.47
CA GLY A 256 -12.57 17.30 -0.95
C GLY A 256 -11.73 17.99 -2.04
N SER A 257 -10.44 18.16 -1.79
CA SER A 257 -9.45 18.77 -2.70
C SER A 257 -8.95 17.81 -3.79
N GLN A 258 -9.49 16.59 -3.91
CA GLN A 258 -9.02 15.58 -4.86
C GLN A 258 -9.56 15.75 -6.30
N VAL A 259 -9.66 16.99 -6.77
CA VAL A 259 -10.14 17.29 -8.14
C VAL A 259 -9.18 18.26 -8.80
N LEU A 260 -8.51 17.80 -9.86
CA LEU A 260 -7.74 18.66 -10.73
C LEU A 260 -8.58 19.04 -11.95
N LYS A 261 -8.66 20.33 -12.28
CA LYS A 261 -9.22 20.74 -13.57
C LYS A 261 -8.13 20.57 -14.63
N GLY A 262 -8.37 19.71 -15.60
CA GLY A 262 -7.52 19.57 -16.78
C GLY A 262 -7.52 20.84 -17.63
N GLU A 263 -6.59 20.92 -18.58
CA GLU A 263 -6.50 22.04 -19.53
C GLU A 263 -7.78 22.20 -20.39
N ASP A 264 -8.51 21.11 -20.60
CA ASP A 264 -9.80 21.09 -21.28
C ASP A 264 -10.99 21.54 -20.40
N GLY A 265 -10.70 21.95 -19.16
CA GLY A 265 -11.69 22.38 -18.18
C GLY A 265 -12.48 21.24 -17.52
N LYS A 266 -12.21 19.97 -17.88
CA LYS A 266 -12.86 18.83 -17.25
C LYS A 266 -12.23 18.56 -15.88
N ALA A 267 -13.09 18.23 -14.92
CA ALA A 267 -12.65 17.71 -13.64
C ALA A 267 -12.08 16.31 -13.86
N TRP A 268 -10.84 16.11 -13.43
CA TRP A 268 -10.24 14.81 -13.25
C TRP A 268 -10.32 14.47 -11.76
N GLU A 269 -11.15 13.48 -11.46
CA GLU A 269 -11.26 12.86 -10.14
C GLU A 269 -10.34 11.65 -10.12
N THR A 270 -9.42 11.61 -9.15
CA THR A 270 -8.56 10.44 -8.92
C THR A 270 -9.14 9.57 -7.83
N LEU A 271 -8.64 8.34 -7.75
CA LEU A 271 -8.84 7.48 -6.61
C LEU A 271 -8.38 8.22 -5.35
N SER A 272 -9.23 8.20 -4.32
CA SER A 272 -9.01 8.92 -3.06
C SER A 272 -9.03 8.00 -1.86
N SER A 273 -9.70 6.84 -1.97
CA SER A 273 -9.61 5.79 -0.96
C SER A 273 -10.04 4.44 -1.48
N MET A 274 -9.64 3.39 -0.77
CA MET A 274 -10.10 2.03 -0.96
C MET A 274 -10.90 1.55 0.26
N GLY A 275 -11.83 0.61 0.05
CA GLY A 275 -12.50 -0.09 1.14
C GLY A 275 -11.52 -0.92 1.98
N GLU A 276 -11.70 -0.95 3.30
CA GLU A 276 -10.89 -1.78 4.19
C GLU A 276 -11.73 -2.90 4.83
N CYS A 277 -11.13 -4.09 4.97
CA CYS A 277 -11.71 -5.22 5.69
C CYS A 277 -10.88 -5.53 6.94
N ASN A 278 -11.34 -5.03 8.09
CA ASN A 278 -10.56 -4.97 9.32
C ASN A 278 -10.89 -6.07 10.35
N GLU A 279 -11.81 -6.97 10.01
CA GLU A 279 -12.07 -8.17 10.81
C GLU A 279 -10.92 -9.17 10.64
N PRO A 280 -10.28 -9.62 11.74
CA PRO A 280 -9.24 -10.63 11.67
C PRO A 280 -9.74 -11.95 11.09
N ILE A 281 -8.99 -12.50 10.13
CA ILE A 281 -9.31 -13.79 9.50
C ILE A 281 -8.21 -14.78 9.81
N LYS A 282 -8.59 -15.91 10.40
CA LYS A 282 -7.64 -17.01 10.64
C LYS A 282 -7.27 -17.66 9.31
N LEU A 283 -5.97 -17.78 9.07
CA LEU A 283 -5.40 -18.57 8.00
C LEU A 283 -4.84 -19.87 8.55
N LYS A 284 -4.99 -20.93 7.75
CA LYS A 284 -4.32 -22.21 7.96
C LYS A 284 -3.38 -22.49 6.81
N LYS A 285 -2.25 -23.12 7.13
CA LYS A 285 -1.35 -23.66 6.11
C LYS A 285 -2.13 -24.58 5.17
N GLY A 286 -1.97 -24.36 3.87
CA GLY A 286 -2.69 -25.07 2.81
C GLY A 286 -3.90 -24.35 2.26
N ASP A 287 -4.44 -23.34 2.95
CA ASP A 287 -5.51 -22.49 2.42
C ASP A 287 -5.09 -21.87 1.08
N GLN A 288 -6.06 -21.70 0.18
CA GLN A 288 -5.84 -21.10 -1.14
C GLN A 288 -6.38 -19.67 -1.18
N VAL A 289 -5.51 -18.72 -1.48
CA VAL A 289 -5.86 -17.31 -1.65
C VAL A 289 -5.90 -16.96 -3.14
N VAL A 290 -6.95 -16.26 -3.58
CA VAL A 290 -7.04 -15.69 -4.94
C VAL A 290 -7.41 -14.22 -4.82
N VAL A 291 -6.75 -13.39 -5.62
CA VAL A 291 -7.03 -11.97 -5.75
C VAL A 291 -7.57 -11.67 -7.15
N GLU A 292 -8.64 -10.89 -7.24
CA GLU A 292 -9.23 -10.41 -8.51
C GLU A 292 -9.33 -8.89 -8.47
N ALA A 293 -8.71 -8.19 -9.42
CA ALA A 293 -8.87 -6.76 -9.63
C ALA A 293 -9.77 -6.51 -10.85
N ARG A 294 -10.72 -5.59 -10.73
CA ARG A 294 -11.62 -5.17 -11.82
C ARG A 294 -11.40 -3.72 -12.14
N TYR A 295 -11.44 -3.40 -13.43
CA TYR A 295 -11.19 -2.08 -13.98
C TYR A 295 -12.36 -1.63 -14.84
N ASP A 296 -12.68 -0.33 -14.78
CA ASP A 296 -13.72 0.31 -15.58
C ASP A 296 -13.23 1.69 -16.04
N PHE A 297 -12.56 1.72 -17.19
CA PHE A 297 -12.00 2.93 -17.80
C PHE A 297 -13.06 3.85 -18.43
N GLU A 298 -14.33 3.42 -18.52
CA GLU A 298 -15.44 4.29 -18.87
C GLU A 298 -15.89 5.12 -17.67
N ALA A 299 -16.01 4.49 -16.51
CA ALA A 299 -16.40 5.17 -15.27
C ALA A 299 -15.24 6.00 -14.70
N HIS A 300 -14.03 5.45 -14.72
CA HIS A 300 -12.84 6.01 -14.10
C HIS A 300 -11.68 5.92 -15.10
N PRO A 301 -11.32 7.00 -15.81
CA PRO A 301 -10.19 6.95 -16.73
C PRO A 301 -8.90 6.62 -15.99
N ALA A 302 -8.03 5.79 -16.58
CA ALA A 302 -6.66 5.63 -16.09
C ALA A 302 -5.94 6.99 -16.07
N ARG A 303 -5.08 7.19 -15.07
CA ARG A 303 -4.26 8.41 -14.99
C ARG A 303 -3.37 8.53 -16.21
N LYS A 304 -3.04 9.76 -16.59
CA LYS A 304 -2.00 10.02 -17.58
C LYS A 304 -0.67 10.21 -16.85
N HIS A 305 0.43 9.79 -17.48
CA HIS A 305 1.74 10.21 -17.04
C HIS A 305 1.82 11.74 -17.06
N ALA A 306 2.47 12.36 -16.07
CA ALA A 306 2.64 13.81 -16.03
C ALA A 306 3.52 14.36 -17.16
N VAL A 307 4.20 13.46 -17.90
CA VAL A 307 5.35 13.80 -18.75
C VAL A 307 5.31 13.25 -20.17
N GLU A 308 4.35 12.38 -20.52
CA GLU A 308 4.21 11.81 -21.87
C GLU A 308 3.05 12.44 -22.65
N ASP A 309 2.97 12.15 -23.95
CA ASP A 309 1.99 12.63 -24.94
C ASP A 309 0.52 12.21 -24.67
N GLY A 310 0.16 11.99 -23.41
CA GLY A 310 -1.14 11.49 -22.96
C GLY A 310 -1.23 9.98 -22.84
N GLY A 311 -0.10 9.27 -22.80
CA GLY A 311 -0.04 7.84 -22.49
C GLY A 311 -0.70 7.52 -21.15
N MET A 312 -1.50 6.45 -21.12
CA MET A 312 -2.08 5.95 -19.87
C MET A 312 -0.98 5.36 -19.02
N ALA A 313 -0.90 5.82 -17.77
CA ALA A 313 -0.01 5.23 -16.80
C ALA A 313 -0.50 3.85 -16.38
N GLU A 314 0.42 3.05 -15.86
CA GLU A 314 0.18 1.72 -15.35
C GLU A 314 -0.93 1.70 -14.30
N VAL A 315 -1.63 0.57 -14.25
CA VAL A 315 -2.58 0.28 -13.17
C VAL A 315 -2.07 -0.86 -12.31
N MET A 316 -2.45 -0.86 -11.03
CA MET A 316 -2.07 -1.90 -10.07
C MET A 316 -3.29 -2.62 -9.50
N GLY A 317 -3.04 -3.85 -9.03
CA GLY A 317 -4.04 -4.78 -8.52
C GLY A 317 -3.50 -5.51 -7.30
N LEU A 318 -3.41 -4.81 -6.17
CA LEU A 318 -2.77 -5.32 -4.96
C LEU A 318 -3.73 -5.39 -3.77
N PHE A 319 -3.55 -6.37 -2.90
CA PHE A 319 -3.98 -6.28 -1.50
C PHE A 319 -2.78 -6.03 -0.62
N SER A 320 -2.78 -4.90 0.10
CA SER A 320 -1.93 -4.72 1.26
C SER A 320 -2.60 -5.39 2.45
N THR A 321 -1.90 -6.32 3.09
CA THR A 321 -2.44 -7.03 4.24
C THR A 321 -1.44 -7.07 5.38
N ASN A 322 -1.95 -7.04 6.61
CA ASN A 322 -1.13 -7.28 7.80
C ASN A 322 -1.37 -8.69 8.31
N PHE A 323 -0.31 -9.48 8.30
CA PHE A 323 -0.30 -10.88 8.72
C PHE A 323 0.41 -11.04 10.06
N ALA A 324 -0.21 -11.78 10.98
CA ALA A 324 0.36 -12.14 12.26
C ALA A 324 0.50 -13.68 12.34
N PRO A 325 1.73 -14.24 12.29
CA PRO A 325 1.97 -15.67 12.49
C PRO A 325 1.43 -16.14 13.84
N ASP A 326 0.78 -17.31 13.87
CA ASP A 326 0.27 -17.94 15.11
C ASP A 326 0.52 -19.46 15.08
N PRO A 327 1.79 -19.91 15.02
CA PRO A 327 2.12 -21.33 14.87
C PRO A 327 1.65 -22.18 16.04
N ASP A 328 1.53 -21.58 17.23
CA ASP A 328 1.12 -22.27 18.46
C ASP A 328 -0.40 -22.20 18.70
N GLY A 329 -1.15 -21.54 17.82
CA GLY A 329 -2.61 -21.44 17.88
C GLY A 329 -3.15 -20.69 19.10
N THR A 330 -2.36 -19.75 19.64
CA THR A 330 -2.70 -18.93 20.81
C THR A 330 -3.92 -18.04 20.58
N GLY A 331 -4.25 -17.77 19.31
CA GLY A 331 -5.48 -17.08 18.89
C GLY A 331 -5.48 -15.59 19.16
N GLY A 332 -4.32 -14.96 19.38
CA GLY A 332 -4.20 -13.52 19.57
C GLY A 332 -5.01 -12.98 20.75
N LYS A 333 -5.33 -13.81 21.74
CA LYS A 333 -6.02 -13.40 22.96
C LYS A 333 -5.03 -12.72 23.91
N PHE A 334 -5.49 -11.69 24.61
CA PHE A 334 -4.77 -11.16 25.76
C PHE A 334 -4.72 -12.24 26.86
N SER A 335 -3.52 -12.50 27.38
CA SER A 335 -3.32 -13.33 28.57
C SER A 335 -3.85 -12.64 29.81
#